data_AF-A0A951I1U1-F1
#
_entry.id   AF-A0A951I1U1-F1
#
_cell.length_a   1.000
_cell.length_b   1.000
_cell.length_c   1.000
_cell.angle_alpha   90.00
_cell.angle_beta   90.00
_cell.angle_gamma   90.00
#
_symmetry.space_group_name_H-M   'P 1'
#
loop_
_entity.id
_entity.type
_entity.pdbx_description
1 polymer ?
#
loop_
_entity_poly.entity_id
_entity_poly.type
_entity_poly.pdbx_seq_one_letter_code
_entity_poly.pdbx_strand_id
1 'polypeptide(L)'
;PPGREAYPGDVFYLHSRLLERAAKMSDAKGGGSLTSLPIIETQAGDISAYIPTNVISITDGQIFLEADLFNSGIRPAINVGNSVSRVGGAAQIKAMKQVAGTLRIDLAQYRELAAFAQFGSDLDKATQAQLARGQRLVEILKQPQYQPMDVEKQVLVIWAATNGHVDEVPVEQVQRFEMELLRFVENAHPAVLQNIREKKSLTDEIKAELTQVLTDFKDRWNEETQLSVRTPATAATTQTAATAGA
;
A
#
# COMPACT_ATOMS: atom_id res chain seq x y z
N PRO A 1 -5.21 -40.77 -19.45
CA PRO A 1 -4.85 -41.21 -18.07
C PRO A 1 -4.60 -39.96 -17.22
N PRO A 2 -4.97 -39.95 -15.92
CA PRO A 2 -4.68 -38.83 -15.02
C PRO A 2 -3.17 -38.71 -14.76
N GLY A 3 -2.72 -37.48 -14.49
CA GLY A 3 -1.34 -37.12 -14.18
C GLY A 3 -1.15 -36.72 -12.70
N ARG A 4 -0.26 -35.74 -12.45
CA ARG A 4 0.04 -35.22 -11.11
C ARG A 4 -1.23 -34.66 -10.45
N GLU A 5 -1.43 -34.97 -9.16
CA GLU A 5 -2.61 -34.53 -8.38
C GLU A 5 -3.96 -34.88 -9.04
N ALA A 6 -4.00 -35.97 -9.82
CA ALA A 6 -5.17 -36.46 -10.57
C ALA A 6 -5.70 -35.52 -11.67
N TYR A 7 -4.96 -34.46 -12.04
CA TYR A 7 -5.33 -33.60 -13.16
C TYR A 7 -5.09 -34.29 -14.51
N PRO A 8 -5.88 -33.96 -15.56
CA PRO A 8 -5.62 -34.45 -16.90
C PRO A 8 -4.35 -33.81 -17.47
N GLY A 9 -3.70 -34.50 -18.42
CA GLY A 9 -2.42 -34.04 -18.99
C GLY A 9 -2.51 -32.73 -19.78
N ASP A 10 -3.71 -32.32 -20.19
CA ASP A 10 -3.99 -31.08 -20.93
C ASP A 10 -4.46 -29.92 -20.03
N VAL A 11 -4.43 -30.06 -18.71
CA VAL A 11 -4.86 -28.99 -17.77
C VAL A 11 -4.07 -27.69 -17.97
N PHE A 12 -2.79 -27.79 -18.34
CA PHE A 12 -1.99 -26.61 -18.67
C PHE A 12 -2.53 -25.91 -19.92
N TYR A 13 -2.86 -26.67 -20.97
CA TYR A 13 -3.42 -26.14 -22.21
C TYR A 13 -4.79 -25.49 -21.99
N LEU A 14 -5.60 -26.04 -21.07
CA LEU A 14 -6.87 -25.45 -20.67
C LEU A 14 -6.69 -24.02 -20.12
N HIS A 15 -5.70 -23.82 -19.24
CA HIS A 15 -5.42 -22.50 -18.66
C HIS A 15 -4.77 -21.56 -19.68
N SER A 16 -3.79 -22.04 -20.45
CA SER A 16 -3.08 -21.18 -21.40
C SER A 16 -4.00 -20.67 -22.50
N ARG A 17 -4.80 -21.55 -23.14
CA ARG A 17 -5.75 -21.13 -24.18
C ARG A 17 -6.82 -20.15 -23.67
N LEU A 18 -7.08 -20.14 -22.36
CA LEU A 18 -8.01 -19.21 -21.74
C LEU A 18 -7.34 -17.87 -21.47
N LEU A 19 -6.20 -17.87 -20.78
CA LEU A 19 -5.53 -16.65 -20.31
C LEU A 19 -4.84 -15.88 -21.44
N GLU A 20 -4.28 -16.58 -22.44
CA GLU A 20 -3.63 -15.98 -23.63
C GLU A 20 -4.62 -15.25 -24.55
N ARG A 21 -5.93 -15.35 -24.30
CA ARG A 21 -6.94 -14.54 -25.00
C ARG A 21 -6.98 -13.10 -24.48
N ALA A 22 -6.47 -12.85 -23.27
CA ALA A 22 -6.39 -11.52 -22.69
C ALA A 22 -5.14 -10.81 -23.20
N ALA A 23 -5.32 -9.82 -24.08
CA ALA A 23 -4.21 -9.09 -24.69
C ALA A 23 -4.59 -7.64 -24.99
N LYS A 24 -3.57 -6.81 -25.20
CA LYS A 24 -3.72 -5.50 -25.85
C LYS A 24 -3.52 -5.67 -27.35
N MET A 25 -4.55 -5.34 -28.12
CA MET A 25 -4.53 -5.40 -29.58
C MET A 25 -3.71 -4.23 -30.14
N SER A 26 -3.13 -4.44 -31.32
CA SER A 26 -2.44 -3.39 -32.07
C SER A 26 -3.42 -2.33 -32.59
N ASP A 27 -2.88 -1.16 -32.94
CA ASP A 27 -3.69 -0.05 -33.48
C ASP A 27 -4.42 -0.46 -34.78
N ALA A 28 -3.77 -1.28 -35.62
CA ALA A 28 -4.38 -1.85 -36.82
C ALA A 28 -5.60 -2.76 -36.54
N LYS A 29 -5.70 -3.30 -35.32
CA LYS A 29 -6.84 -4.11 -34.85
C LYS A 29 -7.75 -3.34 -33.88
N GLY A 30 -7.68 -2.00 -33.90
CA GLY A 30 -8.54 -1.11 -33.11
C GLY A 30 -8.03 -0.80 -31.69
N GLY A 31 -6.84 -1.27 -31.30
CA GLY A 31 -6.18 -0.86 -30.05
C GLY A 31 -6.84 -1.33 -28.74
N GLY A 32 -7.92 -2.12 -28.81
CA GLY A 32 -8.68 -2.61 -27.66
C GLY A 32 -7.85 -3.52 -26.73
N SER A 33 -8.32 -3.70 -25.51
CA SER A 33 -7.65 -4.53 -24.50
C SER A 33 -8.62 -5.40 -23.72
N LEU A 34 -8.18 -6.61 -23.39
CA LEU A 34 -8.84 -7.48 -22.42
C LEU A 34 -7.83 -7.78 -21.30
N THR A 35 -8.15 -7.37 -20.07
CA THR A 35 -7.31 -7.63 -18.88
C THR A 35 -7.92 -8.77 -18.08
N SER A 36 -7.15 -9.82 -17.82
CA SER A 36 -7.56 -10.96 -17.00
C SER A 36 -7.04 -10.81 -15.56
N LEU A 37 -7.87 -11.17 -14.58
CA LEU A 37 -7.52 -11.24 -13.17
C LEU A 37 -7.90 -12.63 -12.63
N PRO A 38 -7.14 -13.69 -12.96
CA PRO A 38 -7.44 -15.03 -12.48
C PRO A 38 -7.23 -15.12 -10.95
N ILE A 39 -8.16 -15.79 -10.26
CA ILE A 39 -8.05 -16.09 -8.83
C ILE A 39 -7.81 -17.58 -8.68
N ILE A 40 -6.73 -17.93 -7.98
CA ILE A 40 -6.35 -19.31 -7.70
C ILE A 40 -6.28 -19.48 -6.19
N GLU A 41 -7.01 -20.46 -5.67
CA GLU A 41 -6.91 -20.87 -4.28
C GLU A 41 -5.67 -21.76 -4.09
N THR A 42 -4.84 -21.43 -3.11
CA THR A 42 -3.72 -22.25 -2.68
C THR A 42 -4.09 -23.00 -1.41
N GLN A 43 -3.67 -24.26 -1.31
CA GLN A 43 -3.90 -25.07 -0.12
C GLN A 43 -2.80 -24.76 0.90
N ALA A 44 -3.18 -24.22 2.06
CA ALA A 44 -2.24 -23.81 3.11
C ALA A 44 -1.10 -22.89 2.63
N GLY A 45 -1.35 -22.08 1.59
CA GLY A 45 -0.34 -21.20 1.01
C GLY A 45 0.70 -21.90 0.12
N ASP A 46 0.53 -23.18 -0.23
CA ASP A 46 1.47 -23.91 -1.08
C ASP A 46 1.40 -23.43 -2.54
N ILE A 47 2.40 -22.66 -2.93
CA ILE A 47 2.58 -22.14 -4.28
C ILE A 47 3.28 -23.14 -5.23
N SER A 48 3.82 -24.23 -4.68
CA SER A 48 4.54 -25.28 -5.43
C SER A 48 3.63 -26.40 -5.94
N ALA A 49 2.35 -26.36 -5.53
CA ALA A 49 1.29 -27.22 -6.05
C ALA A 49 1.15 -27.08 -7.57
N TYR A 50 0.61 -28.11 -8.21
CA TYR A 50 0.65 -28.21 -9.67
C TYR A 50 -0.11 -27.09 -10.39
N ILE A 51 -1.32 -26.74 -9.91
CA ILE A 51 -2.14 -25.69 -10.53
C ILE A 51 -1.55 -24.28 -10.31
N PRO A 52 -1.18 -23.86 -9.08
CA PRO A 52 -0.50 -22.58 -8.87
C PRO A 52 0.74 -22.43 -9.75
N THR A 53 1.60 -23.44 -9.80
CA THR A 53 2.83 -23.41 -10.63
C THR A 53 2.50 -23.17 -12.10
N ASN A 54 1.51 -23.88 -12.65
CA ASN A 54 1.07 -23.70 -14.03
C ASN A 54 0.58 -22.27 -14.29
N VAL A 55 -0.31 -21.74 -13.45
CA VAL A 55 -0.89 -20.40 -13.66
C VAL A 55 0.16 -19.30 -13.47
N ILE A 56 1.09 -19.45 -12.52
CA ILE A 56 2.22 -18.52 -12.32
C ILE A 56 3.12 -18.45 -13.56
N SER A 57 3.28 -19.58 -14.27
CA SER A 57 4.07 -19.63 -15.50
C SER A 57 3.38 -19.01 -16.72
N ILE A 58 2.04 -18.91 -16.71
CA ILE A 58 1.23 -18.39 -17.83
C ILE A 58 0.95 -16.89 -17.67
N THR A 59 0.59 -16.45 -16.47
CA THR A 59 0.20 -15.05 -16.20
C THR A 59 1.38 -14.07 -16.36
N ASP A 60 1.13 -12.77 -16.51
CA ASP A 60 2.20 -11.75 -16.58
C ASP A 60 2.64 -11.24 -15.19
N GLY A 61 2.26 -11.93 -14.13
CA GLY A 61 2.51 -11.53 -12.75
C GLY A 61 1.49 -12.15 -11.82
N GLN A 62 1.71 -11.96 -10.52
CA GLN A 62 0.89 -12.56 -9.49
C GLN A 62 0.80 -11.65 -8.27
N ILE A 63 -0.36 -11.69 -7.64
CA ILE A 63 -0.64 -11.05 -6.35
C ILE A 63 -0.91 -12.18 -5.37
N PHE A 64 0.02 -12.38 -4.43
CA PHE A 64 -0.15 -13.37 -3.37
C PHE A 64 -0.79 -12.74 -2.15
N LEU A 65 -1.87 -13.36 -1.69
CA LEU A 65 -2.55 -12.99 -0.46
C LEU A 65 -2.25 -14.03 0.61
N GLU A 66 -1.79 -13.60 1.77
CA GLU A 66 -1.42 -14.49 2.88
C GLU A 66 -2.35 -14.31 4.09
N ALA A 67 -2.76 -15.43 4.68
CA ALA A 67 -3.65 -15.43 5.84
C ALA A 67 -2.98 -14.77 7.06
N ASP A 68 -1.67 -14.96 7.25
CA ASP A 68 -0.95 -14.39 8.39
C ASP A 68 -0.88 -12.86 8.33
N LEU A 69 -0.71 -12.29 7.13
CA LEU A 69 -0.79 -10.84 6.91
C LEU A 69 -2.21 -10.33 7.20
N PHE A 70 -3.24 -11.05 6.75
CA PHE A 70 -4.62 -10.69 7.00
C PHE A 70 -4.98 -10.70 8.50
N ASN A 71 -4.51 -11.72 9.22
CA ASN A 71 -4.76 -11.92 10.65
C ASN A 71 -3.98 -10.93 11.53
N SER A 72 -2.80 -10.48 11.08
CA SER A 72 -2.04 -9.41 11.72
C SER A 72 -2.54 -7.99 11.40
N GLY A 73 -3.64 -7.88 10.65
CA GLY A 73 -4.31 -6.60 10.37
C GLY A 73 -3.80 -5.86 9.13
N ILE A 74 -2.94 -6.48 8.30
CA ILE A 74 -2.54 -5.93 7.00
C ILE A 74 -3.60 -6.30 5.98
N ARG A 75 -4.35 -5.30 5.52
CA ARG A 75 -5.45 -5.47 4.56
C ARG A 75 -5.36 -4.33 3.53
N PRO A 76 -5.24 -4.61 2.22
CA PRO A 76 -5.15 -5.93 1.58
C PRO A 76 -3.90 -6.72 1.97
N ALA A 77 -4.04 -8.04 2.13
CA ALA A 77 -3.01 -8.92 2.68
C ALA A 77 -1.94 -9.34 1.65
N ILE A 78 -1.39 -8.38 0.91
CA ILE A 78 -0.49 -8.63 -0.21
C ILE A 78 0.92 -8.94 0.31
N ASN A 79 1.47 -10.10 -0.06
CA ASN A 79 2.87 -10.39 0.14
C ASN A 79 3.71 -9.72 -0.95
N VAL A 80 4.35 -8.59 -0.64
CA VAL A 80 5.15 -7.78 -1.57
C VAL A 80 6.39 -8.52 -2.10
N GLY A 81 6.94 -9.48 -1.34
CA GLY A 81 8.10 -10.26 -1.74
C GLY A 81 7.77 -11.29 -2.83
N ASN A 82 6.69 -12.05 -2.62
CA ASN A 82 6.25 -13.11 -3.54
C ASN A 82 5.43 -12.56 -4.72
N SER A 83 4.77 -11.41 -4.54
CA SER A 83 3.99 -10.76 -5.59
C SER A 83 4.89 -10.06 -6.60
N VAL A 84 4.61 -10.24 -7.88
CA VAL A 84 5.43 -9.74 -8.99
C VAL A 84 4.53 -9.24 -10.12
N SER A 85 4.94 -8.17 -10.79
CA SER A 85 4.43 -7.80 -12.11
C SER A 85 5.57 -7.86 -13.10
N ARG A 86 5.43 -8.67 -14.16
CA ARG A 86 6.42 -8.79 -15.25
C ARG A 86 6.33 -7.60 -16.21
N VAL A 87 5.17 -6.93 -16.29
CA VAL A 87 4.99 -5.68 -17.04
C VAL A 87 5.67 -4.50 -16.32
N GLY A 88 5.70 -4.52 -14.99
CA GLY A 88 6.38 -3.51 -14.17
C GLY A 88 5.85 -2.09 -14.38
N GLY A 89 6.75 -1.11 -14.34
CA GLY A 89 6.40 0.31 -14.43
C GLY A 89 5.83 0.78 -15.78
N ALA A 90 5.77 -0.08 -16.80
CA ALA A 90 5.11 0.26 -18.06
C ALA A 90 3.58 0.35 -17.93
N ALA A 91 3.00 -0.31 -16.92
CA ALA A 91 1.57 -0.23 -16.61
C ALA A 91 1.21 0.98 -15.72
N GLN A 92 2.19 1.80 -15.34
CA GLN A 92 1.99 2.93 -14.43
C GLN A 92 2.06 4.27 -15.17
N ILE A 93 1.30 5.26 -14.68
CA ILE A 93 1.54 6.65 -15.08
C ILE A 93 2.91 7.10 -14.58
N LYS A 94 3.53 8.07 -15.27
CA LYS A 94 4.88 8.54 -14.96
C LYS A 94 5.00 9.05 -13.52
N ALA A 95 3.98 9.72 -13.00
CA ALA A 95 3.91 10.17 -11.61
C ALA A 95 4.04 9.00 -10.61
N MET A 96 3.25 7.94 -10.79
CA MET A 96 3.29 6.76 -9.92
C MET A 96 4.67 6.07 -10.00
N LYS A 97 5.24 5.94 -11.20
CA LYS A 97 6.58 5.38 -11.38
C LYS A 97 7.67 6.18 -10.65
N GLN A 98 7.54 7.51 -10.61
CA GLN A 98 8.49 8.39 -9.92
C GLN A 98 8.45 8.22 -8.40
N VAL A 99 7.28 7.93 -7.82
CA VAL A 99 7.12 7.84 -6.35
C VAL A 99 7.24 6.41 -5.83
N ALA A 100 6.73 5.42 -6.56
CA ALA A 100 6.71 4.03 -6.12
C ALA A 100 7.96 3.23 -6.55
N GLY A 101 8.92 3.88 -7.23
CA GLY A 101 10.10 3.23 -7.80
C GLY A 101 10.98 2.54 -6.75
N THR A 102 11.15 3.14 -5.57
CA THR A 102 11.92 2.55 -4.46
C THR A 102 11.05 1.76 -3.49
N LEU A 103 9.74 2.01 -3.46
CA LEU A 103 8.82 1.47 -2.46
C LEU A 103 8.90 -0.06 -2.31
N ARG A 104 9.01 -0.79 -3.42
CA ARG A 104 9.16 -2.26 -3.39
C ARG A 104 10.47 -2.68 -2.71
N ILE A 105 11.56 -1.98 -3.00
CA ILE A 105 12.89 -2.25 -2.44
C ILE A 105 12.86 -1.92 -0.94
N ASP A 106 12.29 -0.77 -0.58
CA ASP A 106 12.18 -0.31 0.80
C ASP A 106 11.38 -1.30 1.67
N LEU A 107 10.25 -1.81 1.15
CA LEU A 107 9.42 -2.82 1.84
C LEU A 107 10.09 -4.20 1.91
N ALA A 108 10.84 -4.60 0.86
CA ALA A 108 11.57 -5.86 0.88
C ALA A 108 12.69 -5.83 1.93
N GLN A 109 13.48 -4.75 1.95
CA GLN A 109 14.52 -4.54 2.96
C GLN A 109 13.94 -4.43 4.36
N TYR A 110 12.80 -3.74 4.52
CA TYR A 110 12.10 -3.68 5.80
C TYR A 110 11.75 -5.09 6.32
N ARG A 111 11.21 -5.98 5.47
CA ARG A 111 10.87 -7.34 5.89
C ARG A 111 12.09 -8.16 6.30
N GLU A 112 13.18 -8.04 5.55
CA GLU A 112 14.45 -8.71 5.87
C GLU A 112 15.00 -8.22 7.23
N LEU A 113 15.03 -6.91 7.43
CA LEU A 113 15.48 -6.30 8.68
C LEU A 113 14.53 -6.61 9.84
N ALA A 114 13.23 -6.64 9.62
CA ALA A 114 12.24 -6.93 10.66
C ALA A 114 12.38 -8.37 11.16
N ALA A 115 12.68 -9.32 10.27
CA ALA A 115 13.00 -10.69 10.67
C ALA A 115 14.32 -10.76 11.46
N PHE A 116 15.35 -10.03 11.05
CA PHE A 116 16.64 -10.00 11.75
C PHE A 116 16.56 -9.32 13.13
N ALA A 117 15.79 -8.24 13.23
CA ALA A 117 15.55 -7.48 14.46
C ALA A 117 14.88 -8.30 15.57
N GLN A 118 14.19 -9.40 15.23
CA GLN A 118 13.66 -10.33 16.24
C GLN A 118 14.75 -11.12 16.97
N PHE A 119 15.96 -11.22 16.38
CA PHE A 119 17.07 -12.01 16.91
C PHE A 119 18.25 -11.16 17.42
N GLY A 120 18.32 -9.87 17.07
CA GLY A 120 19.39 -8.96 17.45
C GLY A 120 18.99 -7.96 18.54
N SER A 121 19.84 -7.75 19.54
CA SER A 121 19.59 -6.81 20.65
C SER A 121 20.06 -5.38 20.39
N ASP A 122 21.06 -5.19 19.52
CA ASP A 122 21.59 -3.87 19.17
C ASP A 122 21.51 -3.64 17.67
N LEU A 123 20.61 -2.74 17.28
CA LEU A 123 20.48 -2.25 15.91
C LEU A 123 21.10 -0.86 15.83
N ASP A 124 21.92 -0.61 14.82
CA ASP A 124 22.47 0.70 14.55
C ASP A 124 21.36 1.70 14.16
N LYS A 125 21.65 3.00 14.27
CA LYS A 125 20.66 4.06 14.02
C LYS A 125 20.07 4.04 12.61
N ALA A 126 20.83 3.62 11.60
CA ALA A 126 20.32 3.57 10.23
C ALA A 126 19.30 2.44 10.10
N THR A 127 19.60 1.26 10.65
CA THR A 127 18.64 0.14 10.70
C THR A 127 17.38 0.49 11.47
N GLN A 128 17.49 1.20 12.61
CA GLN A 128 16.32 1.67 13.36
C GLN A 128 15.44 2.62 12.54
N ALA A 129 16.06 3.59 11.85
CA ALA A 129 15.33 4.52 10.98
C ALA A 129 14.63 3.79 9.82
N GLN A 130 15.29 2.79 9.23
CA GLN A 130 14.72 2.00 8.15
C GLN A 130 13.55 1.12 8.61
N LEU A 131 13.65 0.50 9.79
CA LEU A 131 12.54 -0.23 10.41
C LEU A 131 11.37 0.68 10.72
N ALA A 132 11.64 1.84 11.32
CA ALA A 132 10.62 2.84 11.65
C ALA A 132 9.88 3.34 10.41
N ARG A 133 10.60 3.61 9.31
CA ARG A 133 10.00 3.99 8.04
C ARG A 133 9.19 2.84 7.43
N GLY A 134 9.74 1.64 7.43
CA GLY A 134 9.06 0.46 6.89
C GLY A 134 7.74 0.14 7.61
N GLN A 135 7.67 0.30 8.93
CA GLN A 135 6.42 0.19 9.69
C GLN A 135 5.36 1.17 9.20
N ARG A 136 5.73 2.44 8.99
CA ARG A 136 4.82 3.49 8.50
C ARG A 136 4.38 3.23 7.07
N LEU A 137 5.28 2.76 6.21
CA LEU A 137 4.95 2.37 4.84
C LEU A 137 3.93 1.22 4.84
N VAL A 138 4.06 0.24 5.75
CA VAL A 138 3.07 -0.83 5.88
C VAL A 138 1.72 -0.29 6.33
N GLU A 139 1.67 0.64 7.29
CA GLU A 139 0.40 1.26 7.74
C GLU A 139 -0.29 2.04 6.63
N ILE A 140 0.46 2.81 5.84
CA ILE A 140 -0.06 3.60 4.70
C ILE A 140 -0.66 2.72 3.61
N LEU A 141 -0.12 1.51 3.43
CA LEU A 141 -0.62 0.59 2.42
C LEU A 141 -1.86 -0.19 2.87
N LYS A 142 -2.31 -0.01 4.11
CA LYS A 142 -3.57 -0.59 4.57
C LYS A 142 -4.73 0.22 4.02
N GLN A 143 -5.71 -0.48 3.46
CA GLN A 143 -6.88 0.13 2.85
C GLN A 143 -8.14 -0.66 3.23
N PRO A 144 -9.19 0.02 3.72
CA PRO A 144 -10.48 -0.61 3.99
C PRO A 144 -11.13 -1.17 2.72
N GLN A 145 -11.97 -2.19 2.90
CA GLN A 145 -12.75 -2.76 1.81
C GLN A 145 -13.74 -1.74 1.25
N TYR A 146 -13.93 -1.75 -0.07
CA TYR A 146 -14.87 -0.87 -0.79
C TYR A 146 -14.58 0.63 -0.72
N GLN A 147 -13.35 1.01 -0.33
CA GLN A 147 -12.91 2.41 -0.32
C GLN A 147 -11.75 2.61 -1.29
N PRO A 148 -11.97 2.48 -2.62
CA PRO A 148 -10.91 2.70 -3.60
C PRO A 148 -10.39 4.14 -3.53
N MET A 149 -9.10 4.31 -3.80
CA MET A 149 -8.44 5.62 -3.80
C MET A 149 -8.05 6.00 -5.23
N ASP A 150 -8.33 7.23 -5.63
CA ASP A 150 -7.92 7.76 -6.93
C ASP A 150 -6.39 7.86 -7.05
N VAL A 151 -5.86 7.72 -8.27
CA VAL A 151 -4.41 7.62 -8.51
C VAL A 151 -3.65 8.86 -8.04
N GLU A 152 -4.19 10.06 -8.19
CA GLU A 152 -3.54 11.28 -7.71
C GLU A 152 -3.43 11.35 -6.19
N LYS A 153 -4.41 10.79 -5.47
CA LYS A 153 -4.38 10.67 -4.00
C LYS A 153 -3.34 9.63 -3.57
N GLN A 154 -3.29 8.50 -4.27
CA GLN A 154 -2.26 7.48 -4.02
C GLN A 154 -0.85 8.05 -4.24
N VAL A 155 -0.64 8.82 -5.32
CA VAL A 155 0.64 9.47 -5.60
C VAL A 155 1.03 10.43 -4.48
N LEU A 156 0.11 11.28 -4.02
CA LEU A 156 0.34 12.20 -2.90
C LEU A 156 0.77 11.46 -1.62
N VAL A 157 0.02 10.43 -1.24
CA VAL A 157 0.25 9.68 0.01
C VAL A 157 1.58 8.92 -0.05
N ILE A 158 1.86 8.23 -1.16
CA ILE A 158 3.13 7.51 -1.35
C ILE A 158 4.30 8.50 -1.41
N TRP A 159 4.13 9.66 -2.04
CA TRP A 159 5.16 10.70 -2.08
C TRP A 159 5.47 11.24 -0.68
N ALA A 160 4.45 11.52 0.13
CA ALA A 160 4.62 11.95 1.52
C ALA A 160 5.40 10.90 2.33
N ALA A 161 5.04 9.62 2.19
CA ALA A 161 5.68 8.53 2.90
C ALA A 161 7.16 8.33 2.51
N THR A 162 7.43 8.32 1.20
CA THR A 162 8.77 8.04 0.66
C THR A 162 9.76 9.18 0.90
N ASN A 163 9.27 10.43 0.99
CA ASN A 163 10.10 11.61 1.31
C ASN A 163 10.20 11.90 2.82
N GLY A 164 9.80 10.96 3.68
CA GLY A 164 9.98 11.07 5.12
C GLY A 164 9.03 12.05 5.81
N HIS A 165 7.96 12.49 5.15
CA HIS A 165 6.97 13.36 5.80
C HIS A 165 6.16 12.64 6.87
N VAL A 166 6.19 11.30 6.89
CA VAL A 166 5.47 10.48 7.89
C VAL A 166 6.40 9.95 8.98
N ASP A 167 7.72 10.16 8.87
CA ASP A 167 8.72 9.56 9.78
C ASP A 167 8.53 9.96 11.26
N GLU A 168 8.03 11.18 11.53
CA GLU A 168 7.78 11.69 12.88
C GLU A 168 6.40 11.29 13.43
N VAL A 169 5.50 10.79 12.58
CA VAL A 169 4.14 10.41 12.97
C VAL A 169 4.20 9.07 13.73
N PRO A 170 3.57 8.95 14.92
CA PRO A 170 3.44 7.66 15.61
C PRO A 170 2.72 6.63 14.73
N VAL A 171 3.15 5.37 14.76
CA VAL A 171 2.64 4.31 13.87
C VAL A 171 1.12 4.17 13.98
N GLU A 172 0.57 4.30 15.18
CA GLU A 172 -0.87 4.19 15.47
C GLU A 172 -1.69 5.34 14.86
N GLN A 173 -1.05 6.47 14.54
CA GLN A 173 -1.70 7.66 14.02
C GLN A 173 -1.53 7.81 12.50
N VAL A 174 -0.77 6.93 11.85
CA VAL A 174 -0.47 7.02 10.41
C VAL A 174 -1.73 7.02 9.55
N GLN A 175 -2.71 6.16 9.86
CA GLN A 175 -3.98 6.13 9.13
C GLN A 175 -4.81 7.40 9.32
N ARG A 176 -4.76 8.00 10.53
CA ARG A 176 -5.42 9.28 10.80
C ARG A 176 -4.73 10.40 10.03
N PHE A 177 -3.40 10.42 10.03
CA PHE A 177 -2.59 11.38 9.29
C PHE A 177 -2.92 11.33 7.80
N GLU A 178 -3.00 10.13 7.21
CA GLU A 178 -3.38 9.95 5.80
C GLU A 178 -4.77 10.53 5.51
N MET A 179 -5.77 10.18 6.31
CA MET A 179 -7.14 10.65 6.14
C MET A 179 -7.25 12.17 6.25
N GLU A 180 -6.59 12.76 7.24
CA GLU A 180 -6.60 14.22 7.44
C GLU A 180 -5.80 14.96 6.36
N LEU A 181 -4.68 14.39 5.91
CA LEU A 181 -3.91 14.92 4.78
C LEU A 181 -4.78 14.97 3.53
N LEU A 182 -5.43 13.87 3.18
CA LEU A 182 -6.31 13.81 2.02
C LEU A 182 -7.44 14.84 2.13
N ARG A 183 -8.08 14.93 3.30
CA ARG A 183 -9.14 15.93 3.54
C ARG A 183 -8.60 17.36 3.44
N PHE A 184 -7.39 17.62 3.92
CA PHE A 184 -6.77 18.94 3.85
C PHE A 184 -6.51 19.33 2.40
N VAL A 185 -5.88 18.45 1.62
CA VAL A 185 -5.58 18.73 0.21
C VAL A 185 -6.85 18.89 -0.62
N GLU A 186 -7.87 18.05 -0.40
CA GLU A 186 -9.15 18.17 -1.13
C GLU A 186 -9.85 19.51 -0.90
N ASN A 187 -9.77 20.06 0.31
CA ASN A 187 -10.46 21.31 0.66
C ASN A 187 -9.64 22.56 0.37
N ALA A 188 -8.33 22.53 0.66
CA ALA A 188 -7.46 23.71 0.59
C ALA A 188 -6.61 23.77 -0.69
N HIS A 189 -6.22 22.61 -1.23
CA HIS A 189 -5.29 22.52 -2.37
C HIS A 189 -5.73 21.53 -3.46
N PRO A 190 -7.00 21.58 -3.94
CA PRO A 190 -7.48 20.62 -4.95
C PRO A 190 -6.73 20.72 -6.29
N ALA A 191 -6.13 21.87 -6.58
CA ALA A 191 -5.34 22.11 -7.78
C ALA A 191 -4.15 21.15 -7.92
N VAL A 192 -3.51 20.75 -6.81
CA VAL A 192 -2.40 19.79 -6.81
C VAL A 192 -2.84 18.45 -7.38
N LEU A 193 -4.00 17.95 -6.90
CA LEU A 193 -4.56 16.67 -7.32
C LEU A 193 -4.96 16.71 -8.81
N GLN A 194 -5.54 17.82 -9.26
CA GLN A 194 -5.86 18.03 -10.66
C GLN A 194 -4.61 18.07 -11.54
N ASN A 195 -3.56 18.78 -11.12
CA ASN A 195 -2.28 18.87 -11.81
C ASN A 195 -1.65 17.48 -12.00
N ILE A 196 -1.68 16.62 -10.96
CA ILE A 196 -1.18 15.24 -11.04
C ILE A 196 -2.00 14.42 -12.05
N ARG A 197 -3.33 14.53 -12.00
CA ARG A 197 -4.25 13.78 -12.88
C ARG A 197 -4.06 14.16 -14.35
N GLU A 198 -3.92 15.45 -14.65
CA GLU A 198 -3.79 15.97 -16.02
C GLU A 198 -2.39 15.75 -16.59
N LYS A 199 -1.34 16.15 -15.86
CA LYS A 199 0.05 16.05 -16.33
C LYS A 199 0.60 14.62 -16.27
N LYS A 200 -0.01 13.74 -15.46
CA LYS A 200 0.39 12.33 -15.25
C LYS A 200 1.85 12.13 -14.86
N SER A 201 2.53 13.20 -14.43
CA SER A 201 3.96 13.25 -14.12
C SER A 201 4.21 14.30 -13.03
N LEU A 202 5.18 14.04 -12.15
CA LEU A 202 5.61 14.99 -11.14
C LEU A 202 6.72 15.86 -11.73
N THR A 203 6.31 17.00 -12.29
CA THR A 203 7.24 18.07 -12.67
C THR A 203 7.79 18.76 -11.43
N ASP A 204 8.87 19.52 -11.58
CA ASP A 204 9.51 20.17 -10.42
C ASP A 204 8.59 21.22 -9.78
N GLU A 205 7.70 21.84 -10.56
CA GLU A 205 6.65 22.73 -10.03
C GLU A 205 5.66 21.96 -9.15
N ILE A 206 5.19 20.78 -9.59
CA ILE A 206 4.26 19.97 -8.79
C ILE A 206 4.94 19.46 -7.53
N LYS A 207 6.22 19.08 -7.60
CA LYS A 207 6.97 18.66 -6.40
C LYS A 207 7.10 19.82 -5.41
N ALA A 208 7.38 21.03 -5.88
CA ALA A 208 7.44 22.20 -5.02
C ALA A 208 6.08 22.48 -4.35
N GLU A 209 4.99 22.39 -5.12
CA GLU A 209 3.62 22.52 -4.62
C GLU A 209 3.30 21.45 -3.57
N LEU A 210 3.65 20.17 -3.83
CA LEU A 210 3.48 19.07 -2.88
C LEU A 210 4.28 19.28 -1.60
N THR A 211 5.54 19.70 -1.69
CA THR A 211 6.38 20.00 -0.50
C THR A 211 5.74 21.10 0.34
N GLN A 212 5.24 22.17 -0.29
CA GLN A 212 4.59 23.27 0.41
C GLN A 212 3.34 22.78 1.13
N VAL A 213 2.46 22.08 0.43
CA VAL A 213 1.20 21.55 1.00
C VAL A 213 1.46 20.57 2.14
N LEU A 214 2.47 19.71 2.03
CA LEU A 214 2.85 18.81 3.13
C LEU A 214 3.45 19.54 4.32
N THR A 215 4.18 20.64 4.09
CA THR A 215 4.73 21.47 5.16
C THR A 215 3.60 22.18 5.91
N ASP A 216 2.70 22.83 5.18
CA ASP A 216 1.53 23.51 5.74
C ASP A 216 0.64 22.54 6.53
N PHE A 217 0.44 21.32 6.01
CA PHE A 217 -0.29 20.28 6.72
C PHE A 217 0.42 19.81 7.98
N LYS A 218 1.75 19.59 7.93
CA LYS A 218 2.55 19.16 9.08
C LYS A 218 2.49 20.16 10.22
N ASP A 219 2.59 21.46 9.93
CA ASP A 219 2.53 22.49 10.96
C ASP A 219 1.18 22.43 11.69
N ARG A 220 0.08 22.34 10.93
CA ARG A 220 -1.26 22.16 11.49
C ARG A 220 -1.40 20.86 12.29
N TRP A 221 -0.89 19.75 11.76
CA TRP A 221 -0.93 18.45 12.44
C TRP A 221 -0.19 18.49 13.78
N ASN A 222 0.97 19.13 13.81
CA ASN A 222 1.79 19.27 15.01
C ASN A 222 1.11 20.17 16.06
N GLU A 223 0.50 21.26 15.65
CA GLU A 223 -0.30 22.12 16.55
C GLU A 223 -1.46 21.36 17.19
N GLU A 224 -2.23 20.61 16.39
CA GLU A 224 -3.37 19.83 16.87
C GLU A 224 -2.94 18.68 17.80
N THR A 225 -1.84 18.00 17.45
CA THR A 225 -1.26 16.94 18.27
C THR A 225 -0.75 17.50 19.60
N GLN A 226 -0.08 18.65 19.61
CA GLN A 226 0.37 19.31 20.84
C GLN A 226 -0.78 19.77 21.73
N LEU A 227 -1.91 20.23 21.17
CA LEU A 227 -3.11 20.55 21.96
C LEU A 227 -3.74 19.30 22.59
N SER A 228 -3.74 18.17 21.87
CA SER A 228 -4.28 16.91 22.40
C SER A 228 -3.45 16.35 23.56
N VAL A 229 -2.11 16.48 23.51
CA VAL A 229 -1.19 16.06 24.58
C VAL A 229 -1.29 16.96 25.82
N ARG A 230 -1.62 18.25 25.65
CA ARG A 230 -1.85 19.19 26.76
C ARG A 230 -3.17 18.96 27.50
N THR A 231 -4.04 18.09 27.00
CA THR A 231 -5.34 17.80 27.62
C THR A 231 -5.41 16.36 28.17
N PRO A 232 -4.58 15.94 29.16
CA PRO A 232 -4.83 14.68 29.85
C PRO A 232 -5.85 14.90 30.99
N ALA A 233 -7.00 14.24 30.88
CA ALA A 233 -7.84 13.76 31.98
C ALA A 233 -8.11 14.70 33.18
N THR A 234 -8.88 15.77 33.00
CA THR A 234 -9.53 16.51 34.12
C THR A 234 -11.06 16.44 34.07
N ALA A 235 -11.62 15.36 33.52
CA ALA A 235 -13.08 15.14 33.46
C ALA A 235 -13.53 13.84 34.16
N ALA A 236 -12.79 13.38 35.17
CA ALA A 236 -13.14 12.21 35.95
C ALA A 236 -12.96 12.44 37.47
N THR A 237 -13.55 13.50 38.02
CA THR A 237 -13.91 13.52 39.45
C THR A 237 -15.07 14.50 39.66
N THR A 238 -16.03 14.10 40.49
CA THR A 238 -17.09 14.91 41.14
C THR A 238 -18.50 14.80 40.54
N GLN A 239 -19.14 13.62 40.66
CA GLN A 239 -20.59 13.56 40.79
C GLN A 239 -21.10 12.26 41.46
N THR A 240 -20.67 11.97 42.69
CA THR A 240 -21.38 11.06 43.61
C THR A 240 -21.10 11.44 45.06
N ALA A 241 -21.63 12.57 45.52
CA ALA A 241 -21.72 12.90 46.94
C ALA A 241 -22.77 14.00 47.17
N ALA A 242 -24.05 13.70 46.92
CA ALA A 242 -25.17 14.49 47.46
C ALA A 242 -26.51 13.76 47.28
N THR A 243 -26.82 12.82 48.16
CA THR A 243 -28.20 12.58 48.63
C THR A 243 -28.13 11.86 49.97
N ALA A 244 -28.13 12.65 51.03
CA ALA A 244 -28.56 12.25 52.37
C ALA A 244 -29.85 13.03 52.68
N GLY A 245 -30.87 12.35 53.21
CA GLY A 245 -31.93 12.97 54.00
C GLY A 245 -33.31 13.11 53.36
N ALA A 246 -34.14 12.08 53.52
CA ALA A 246 -35.47 12.13 54.16
C ALA A 246 -35.99 10.70 54.33
#